data_AF-A0A7C5T3G8-F1
#
_entry.id   AF-A0A7C5T3G8-F1
#
_cell.length_a   1.000
_cell.length_b   1.000
_cell.length_c   1.000
_cell.angle_alpha   90.00
_cell.angle_beta   90.00
_cell.angle_gamma   90.00
#
_symmetry.space_group_name_H-M   'P 1'
#
loop_
_entity.id
_entity.type
_entity.pdbx_description
1 polymer ?
#
loop_
_entity_poly.entity_id
_entity_poly.type
_entity_poly.pdbx_seq_one_letter_code
_entity_poly.pdbx_strand_id
1 'polypeptide(L)' 'MSGRLGKWLLDVWDHAWLLHVWGFHEVRLGIEDVKVRIPGVEKVVLEARRVVLGEQ' A
#
# COMPACT_ATOMS: atom_id res chain seq x y z
N MET A 1 8.32 0.74 -16.73
CA MET A 1 7.98 0.06 -15.45
C MET A 1 7.21 -1.26 -15.68
N SER A 2 7.52 -2.01 -16.75
CA SER A 2 6.68 -3.08 -17.33
C SER A 2 6.99 -4.50 -16.80
N GLY A 3 7.25 -4.65 -15.50
CA GLY A 3 7.55 -5.95 -14.88
C GLY A 3 6.55 -6.33 -13.79
N ARG A 4 6.58 -7.59 -13.34
CA ARG A 4 5.80 -8.09 -12.16
C ARG A 4 5.93 -7.17 -10.94
N LEU A 5 7.07 -6.50 -10.78
CA LEU A 5 7.33 -5.51 -9.74
C LEU A 5 6.36 -4.31 -9.79
N GLY A 6 5.97 -3.87 -10.98
CA GLY A 6 5.02 -2.76 -11.16
C GLY A 6 3.59 -3.14 -10.79
N LYS A 7 3.15 -4.37 -11.12
CA LYS A 7 1.75 -4.76 -10.90
C LYS A 7 1.38 -4.85 -9.42
N TRP A 8 2.22 -5.49 -8.60
CA TRP A 8 1.92 -5.61 -7.16
C TRP A 8 2.02 -4.26 -6.45
N LEU A 9 2.96 -3.40 -6.87
CA LEU A 9 3.10 -2.07 -6.28
C LEU A 9 1.90 -1.19 -6.62
N LEU A 10 1.40 -1.24 -7.85
CA LEU A 10 0.18 -0.51 -8.25
C LEU A 10 -1.05 -0.99 -7.47
N ASP A 11 -1.24 -2.30 -7.32
CA ASP A 11 -2.35 -2.84 -6.52
C ASP A 11 -2.30 -2.36 -5.07
N VAL A 12 -1.13 -2.37 -4.44
CA VAL A 12 -0.97 -1.84 -3.09
C VAL A 12 -1.16 -0.33 -3.03
N TRP A 13 -0.73 0.39 -4.05
CA TRP A 13 -0.94 1.83 -4.13
C TRP A 13 -2.44 2.19 -4.18
N ASP A 14 -3.24 1.40 -4.91
CA ASP A 14 -4.70 1.55 -4.93
C ASP A 14 -5.31 1.27 -3.55
N HIS A 15 -4.81 0.27 -2.81
CA HIS A 15 -5.23 0.04 -1.42
C HIS A 15 -4.89 1.22 -0.51
N ALA A 16 -3.70 1.81 -0.66
CA ALA A 16 -3.29 2.98 0.11
C ALA A 16 -4.16 4.21 -0.19
N TRP A 17 -4.46 4.45 -1.47
CA TRP A 17 -5.38 5.51 -1.89
C TRP A 17 -6.78 5.31 -1.30
N LEU A 18 -7.29 4.07 -1.34
CA LEU A 18 -8.60 3.74 -0.81
C LEU A 18 -8.67 3.96 0.72
N LEU A 19 -7.63 3.58 1.45
CA LEU A 19 -7.53 3.88 2.89
C LEU A 19 -7.49 5.39 3.17
N HIS A 20 -6.79 6.17 2.36
CA HIS A 20 -6.69 7.62 2.54
C HIS A 20 -8.02 8.34 2.23
N VAL A 21 -8.62 8.07 1.08
CA VAL A 21 -9.84 8.77 0.65
C VAL A 21 -11.06 8.17 1.34
N TRP A 22 -11.30 6.87 1.15
CA TRP A 22 -12.51 6.23 1.68
C TRP A 22 -12.41 5.87 3.16
N GLY A 23 -11.21 5.68 3.71
CA GLY A 23 -11.03 5.48 5.14
C GLY A 23 -11.03 6.80 5.93
N PHE A 24 -10.07 7.68 5.65
CA PHE A 24 -9.87 8.90 6.47
C PHE A 24 -10.79 10.06 6.09
N HIS A 25 -10.90 10.40 4.80
CA HIS A 25 -11.70 11.56 4.38
C HIS A 25 -13.21 11.29 4.35
N GLU A 26 -13.63 10.11 3.86
CA GLU A 26 -15.05 9.81 3.63
C GLU A 26 -15.66 8.83 4.63
N VAL A 27 -14.86 8.16 5.48
CA VAL A 27 -15.30 7.24 6.55
C VAL A 27 -16.27 6.15 6.04
N ARG A 28 -15.97 5.59 4.86
CA ARG A 28 -16.75 4.55 4.19
C ARG A 28 -16.26 3.13 4.46
N LEU A 29 -15.09 2.98 5.06
CA LEU A 29 -14.47 1.67 5.31
C LEU A 29 -14.70 1.21 6.74
N GLY A 30 -15.07 -0.06 6.90
CA GLY A 30 -15.10 -0.72 8.20
C GLY A 30 -13.69 -1.10 8.68
N ILE A 31 -13.57 -1.47 9.96
CA ILE A 31 -12.29 -1.89 10.53
C ILE A 31 -11.70 -3.12 9.81
N GLU A 32 -12.54 -4.03 9.34
CA GLU A 32 -12.09 -5.21 8.59
C GLU A 32 -11.57 -4.84 7.20
N ASP A 33 -12.18 -3.86 6.52
CA ASP A 33 -11.68 -3.32 5.25
C ASP A 33 -10.30 -2.67 5.40
N VAL A 34 -10.07 -2.02 6.55
CA VAL A 34 -8.77 -1.43 6.87
C VAL A 34 -7.73 -2.52 7.09
N LYS A 35 -8.03 -3.51 7.95
CA LYS A 35 -7.09 -4.58 8.31
C LYS A 35 -6.59 -5.37 7.11
N VAL A 36 -7.44 -5.69 6.14
CA VAL A 36 -7.02 -6.49 4.97
C VAL A 36 -6.05 -5.75 4.04
N ARG A 37 -5.97 -4.41 4.14
CA ARG A 37 -5.14 -3.56 3.26
C ARG A 37 -3.82 -3.14 3.89
N ILE A 38 -3.72 -3.08 5.21
CA ILE A 38 -2.51 -2.67 5.94
C ILE A 38 -1.25 -3.47 5.53
N PRO A 39 -1.26 -4.81 5.46
CA PRO A 39 -0.04 -5.59 5.21
C PRO A 39 0.63 -5.26 3.87
N GLY A 40 -0.17 -4.93 2.85
CA GLY A 40 0.35 -4.49 1.56
C GLY A 40 1.12 -3.17 1.71
N VAL A 41 0.50 -2.18 2.34
CA VAL A 41 1.09 -0.85 2.55
C VAL A 41 2.37 -0.93 3.37
N GLU A 42 2.38 -1.74 4.44
CA GLU A 42 3.58 -2.00 5.24
C GLU A 42 4.72 -2.55 4.39
N LYS A 43 4.44 -3.52 3.51
CA LYS A 43 5.44 -4.08 2.60
C LYS A 43 6.05 -3.00 1.70
N VAL A 44 5.23 -2.09 1.15
CA VAL A 44 5.75 -0.98 0.32
C VAL A 44 6.70 -0.09 1.10
N VAL A 45 6.38 0.24 2.35
CA VAL A 45 7.28 1.03 3.21
C VAL A 45 8.59 0.29 3.49
N LEU A 46 8.54 -1.02 3.74
CA LEU A 46 9.73 -1.85 3.94
C LEU A 46 10.62 -1.90 2.68
N GLU A 47 10.04 -2.15 1.50
CA GLU A 47 10.80 -2.16 0.24
C GLU A 47 11.37 -0.78 -0.09
N ALA A 48 10.59 0.29 0.12
CA ALA A 48 11.08 1.65 -0.07
C ALA A 48 12.27 1.95 0.86
N ARG A 49 12.20 1.51 2.13
CA ARG A 49 13.32 1.63 3.06
C ARG A 49 14.56 0.89 2.57
N ARG A 50 14.42 -0.36 2.10
CA ARG A 50 15.54 -1.12 1.54
C ARG A 50 16.22 -0.39 0.39
N VAL A 51 15.43 0.13 -0.54
CA VAL A 51 15.93 0.91 -1.69
C VAL A 51 16.64 2.18 -1.24
N VAL A 52 16.05 2.94 -0.31
CA VAL A 52 16.62 4.21 0.19
C VAL A 52 17.89 3.98 1.01
N LEU A 53 17.95 2.90 1.81
CA LEU A 53 19.09 2.57 2.65
C LEU A 53 20.17 1.74 1.94
N GLY A 54 19.92 1.32 0.69
CA GLY A 54 20.87 0.50 -0.08
C GLY A 54 21.01 -0.94 0.44
N GLU A 55 20.03 -1.44 1.20
CA GLU A 55 19.95 -2.83 1.64
C GLU A 55 19.48 -3.69 0.45
N GLN A 56 20.43 -4.19 -0.36
CA GLN A 56 20.17 -5.09 -1.49
C GLN A 56 20.32 -6.56 -1.08
#